data_AF-A0A9E4EQD0-F1
#
_entry.id   AF-A0A9E4EQD0-F1
#
_cell.length_a   1.000
_cell.length_b   1.000
_cell.length_c   1.000
_cell.angle_alpha   90.00
_cell.angle_beta   90.00
_cell.angle_gamma   90.00
#
_symmetry.space_group_name_H-M   'P 1'
#
loop_
_entity.id
_entity.type
_entity.pdbx_description
1 polymer ?
#
loop_
_entity_poly.entity_id
_entity_poly.type
_entity_poly.pdbx_seq_one_letter_code
_entity_poly.pdbx_strand_id
1 'polypeptide(L)'
;KRAIIEKARAGYEDQALENDELVYRIKQLQAYWKKIGPARRNAEQRLWIEFREICDQVFQDRSNRYYQRKAEVDDEVARAHRRVSEVSDAVSSSIENGETPDLELVRQARVEIDGMPLPERTRSRLQKEISSIARTARESIASAETEAWTHRFTRALEIEGQLADLEESEDGVPADWLESAGSHAEWFEQRAPGDADNLRTLTVRAEMLAGVDSPAEDAQQRVALQVENLQRKIRGSRLTGSDAVEEIVRDWTGSAFGANPYRERFVTAIHGALARISREERGR
;
A
#
# COMPACT_ATOMS: atom_id res chain seq x y z
N LYS A 1 -11.11 -29.40 61.09
CA LYS A 1 -9.78 -28.94 60.63
C LYS A 1 -9.06 -29.97 59.76
N ARG A 2 -8.84 -31.23 60.20
CA ARG A 2 -8.30 -32.29 59.31
C ARG A 2 -9.08 -32.48 58.00
N ALA A 3 -10.41 -32.56 58.07
CA ALA A 3 -11.26 -32.63 56.87
C ALA A 3 -11.17 -31.40 55.94
N ILE A 4 -10.73 -30.23 56.44
CA ILE A 4 -10.48 -29.04 55.58
C ILE A 4 -9.18 -29.24 54.79
N ILE A 5 -8.14 -29.75 55.46
CA ILE A 5 -6.83 -30.05 54.84
C ILE A 5 -6.99 -31.13 53.78
N GLU A 6 -7.73 -32.20 54.09
CA GLU A 6 -8.01 -33.29 53.16
C GLU A 6 -8.77 -32.79 51.93
N LYS A 7 -9.80 -31.95 52.11
CA LYS A 7 -10.52 -31.32 50.98
C LYS A 7 -9.64 -30.38 50.16
N ALA A 8 -8.76 -29.61 50.80
CA ALA A 8 -7.83 -28.73 50.12
C ALA A 8 -6.80 -29.54 49.30
N ARG A 9 -6.27 -30.61 49.87
CA ARG A 9 -5.32 -31.52 49.23
C ARG A 9 -5.95 -32.25 48.06
N ALA A 10 -7.12 -32.87 48.27
CA ALA A 10 -7.86 -33.55 47.21
C ALA A 10 -8.17 -32.58 46.07
N GLY A 11 -8.62 -31.35 46.36
CA GLY A 11 -8.88 -30.36 45.32
C GLY A 11 -7.63 -29.91 44.55
N TYR A 12 -6.46 -29.90 45.20
CA TYR A 12 -5.19 -29.59 44.55
C TYR A 12 -4.65 -30.77 43.70
N GLU A 13 -4.78 -32.00 44.21
CA GLU A 13 -4.34 -33.23 43.52
C GLU A 13 -5.24 -33.61 42.34
N ASP A 14 -6.54 -33.34 42.44
CA ASP A 14 -7.52 -33.76 41.43
C ASP A 14 -7.28 -33.08 40.06
N GLN A 15 -6.58 -31.94 39.99
CA GLN A 15 -6.25 -31.16 38.77
C GLN A 15 -7.40 -30.92 37.75
N ALA A 16 -8.60 -31.43 38.01
CA ALA A 16 -9.78 -31.39 37.16
C ALA A 16 -10.53 -30.06 37.28
N LEU A 17 -10.27 -29.31 38.36
CA LEU A 17 -10.82 -27.98 38.58
C LEU A 17 -9.94 -26.92 37.89
N GLU A 18 -10.57 -25.97 37.20
CA GLU A 18 -9.84 -24.78 36.75
C GLU A 18 -9.22 -24.05 37.95
N ASN A 19 -8.03 -23.46 37.74
CA ASN A 19 -7.22 -22.91 38.84
C ASN A 19 -7.94 -21.78 39.59
N ASP A 20 -8.75 -20.96 38.91
CA ASP A 20 -9.56 -19.92 39.58
C ASP A 20 -10.68 -20.52 40.46
N GLU A 21 -11.26 -21.65 40.07
CA GLU A 21 -12.24 -22.37 40.89
C GLU A 21 -11.58 -23.00 42.12
N LEU A 22 -10.40 -23.59 41.96
CA LEU A 22 -9.60 -24.12 43.06
C LEU A 22 -9.22 -23.00 44.05
N VAL A 23 -8.80 -21.84 43.56
CA VAL A 23 -8.47 -20.66 44.38
C VAL A 23 -9.71 -20.16 45.13
N TYR A 24 -10.87 -20.14 44.48
CA TYR A 24 -12.13 -19.80 45.13
C TYR A 24 -12.48 -20.78 46.27
N ARG A 25 -12.37 -22.09 46.01
CA ARG A 25 -12.60 -23.14 47.02
C ARG A 25 -11.62 -23.04 48.18
N ILE A 26 -10.33 -22.80 47.93
CA ILE A 26 -9.32 -22.60 48.97
C ILE A 26 -9.65 -21.38 49.84
N LYS A 27 -10.10 -20.27 49.25
CA LYS A 27 -10.56 -19.10 50.03
C LYS A 27 -11.77 -19.42 50.91
N GLN A 28 -12.72 -20.22 50.43
CA GLN A 28 -13.84 -20.69 51.25
C GLN A 28 -13.34 -21.57 52.41
N LEU A 29 -12.44 -22.52 52.13
CA LEU A 29 -11.85 -23.39 53.15
C LEU A 29 -11.08 -22.58 54.22
N GLN A 30 -10.38 -21.51 53.82
CA GLN A 30 -9.75 -20.57 54.75
C GLN A 30 -10.77 -19.83 55.62
N ALA A 31 -11.93 -19.44 55.07
CA ALA A 31 -13.02 -18.84 55.84
C ALA A 31 -13.65 -19.84 56.82
N TYR A 32 -13.90 -21.08 56.39
CA TYR A 32 -14.39 -22.15 57.26
C TYR A 32 -13.40 -22.50 58.38
N TRP A 33 -12.10 -22.50 58.09
CA TRP A 33 -11.06 -22.70 59.09
C TRP A 33 -11.17 -21.69 60.25
N LYS A 34 -11.31 -20.40 59.92
CA LYS A 34 -11.47 -19.31 60.90
C LYS A 34 -12.75 -19.48 61.72
N LYS A 35 -13.84 -19.95 61.10
CA LYS A 35 -15.15 -20.12 61.75
C LYS A 35 -15.18 -21.25 62.81
N ILE A 36 -14.36 -22.29 62.66
CA ILE A 36 -14.36 -23.45 63.58
C ILE A 36 -13.77 -23.11 64.97
N GLY A 37 -12.94 -22.06 65.09
CA GLY A 37 -12.26 -21.71 66.34
C GLY A 37 -11.01 -22.57 66.64
N PRO A 38 -10.26 -22.28 67.71
CA PRO A 38 -8.95 -22.88 67.99
C PRO A 38 -9.02 -24.31 68.57
N ALA A 39 -8.10 -25.19 68.16
CA ALA A 39 -7.86 -26.49 68.81
C ALA A 39 -6.79 -26.38 69.92
N ARG A 40 -6.42 -27.51 70.56
CA ARG A 40 -5.28 -27.58 71.51
C ARG A 40 -3.99 -27.06 70.83
N ARG A 41 -3.27 -26.13 71.48
CA ARG A 41 -2.14 -25.34 70.94
C ARG A 41 -1.22 -26.11 69.97
N ASN A 42 -0.69 -27.27 70.39
CA ASN A 42 0.28 -28.03 69.60
C ASN A 42 -0.34 -28.70 68.35
N ALA A 43 -1.61 -29.10 68.42
CA ALA A 43 -2.32 -29.70 67.29
C ALA A 43 -2.78 -28.63 66.30
N GLU A 44 -3.21 -27.47 66.79
CA GLU A 44 -3.59 -26.32 65.95
C GLU A 44 -2.42 -25.87 65.06
N GLN A 45 -1.24 -25.72 65.65
CA GLN A 45 -0.06 -25.25 64.93
C GLN A 45 0.34 -26.20 63.80
N ARG A 46 0.34 -27.52 64.05
CA ARG A 46 0.64 -28.53 63.01
C ARG A 46 -0.37 -28.48 61.87
N LEU A 47 -1.66 -28.51 62.21
CA LEU A 47 -2.73 -28.49 61.23
C LEU A 47 -2.70 -27.19 60.39
N TRP A 48 -2.37 -26.05 61.00
CA TRP A 48 -2.26 -24.78 60.29
C TRP A 48 -1.09 -24.74 59.31
N ILE A 49 0.07 -25.29 59.67
CA ILE A 49 1.23 -25.39 58.77
C ILE A 49 0.84 -26.21 57.53
N GLU A 50 0.29 -27.42 57.72
CA GLU A 50 -0.15 -28.29 56.63
C GLU A 50 -1.19 -27.61 55.72
N PHE A 51 -2.16 -26.91 56.31
CA PHE A 51 -3.18 -26.21 55.52
C PHE A 51 -2.60 -25.01 54.74
N ARG A 52 -1.68 -24.27 55.36
CA ARG A 52 -1.04 -23.12 54.75
C ARG A 52 -0.16 -23.54 53.58
N GLU A 53 0.61 -24.62 53.70
CA GLU A 53 1.43 -25.14 52.61
C GLU A 53 0.60 -25.43 51.36
N ILE A 54 -0.56 -26.08 51.52
CA ILE A 54 -1.47 -26.35 50.38
C ILE A 54 -2.02 -25.05 49.80
N CYS A 55 -2.38 -24.07 50.65
CA CYS A 55 -2.82 -22.76 50.17
C CYS A 55 -1.73 -22.07 49.35
N ASP A 56 -0.51 -22.01 49.90
CA ASP A 56 0.64 -21.33 49.28
C ASP A 56 0.97 -21.97 47.92
N GLN A 57 0.93 -23.30 47.80
CA GLN A 57 1.07 -24.03 46.54
C GLN A 57 0.01 -23.61 45.50
N VAL A 58 -1.28 -23.62 45.87
CA VAL A 58 -2.38 -23.24 44.96
C VAL A 58 -2.22 -21.81 44.45
N PHE A 59 -1.88 -20.87 45.33
CA PHE A 59 -1.68 -19.46 44.94
C PHE A 59 -0.42 -19.26 44.09
N GLN A 60 0.66 -20.00 44.39
CA GLN A 60 1.88 -19.97 43.59
C GLN A 60 1.62 -20.52 42.18
N ASP A 61 0.90 -21.62 42.04
CA ASP A 61 0.52 -22.18 40.74
C ASP A 61 -0.36 -21.23 39.93
N ARG A 62 -1.32 -20.56 40.56
CA ARG A 62 -2.12 -19.50 39.92
C ARG A 62 -1.24 -18.40 39.36
N SER A 63 -0.32 -17.91 40.19
CA SER A 63 0.60 -16.84 39.84
C SER A 63 1.49 -17.27 38.66
N ASN A 64 2.06 -18.47 38.72
CA ASN A 64 2.89 -19.02 37.66
C ASN A 64 2.14 -19.13 36.33
N ARG A 65 0.91 -19.68 36.33
CA ARG A 65 0.07 -19.78 35.12
C ARG A 65 -0.29 -18.42 34.54
N TYR A 66 -0.61 -17.45 35.39
CA TYR A 66 -0.88 -16.09 34.95
C TYR A 66 0.35 -15.46 34.26
N TYR A 67 1.53 -15.56 34.88
CA TYR A 67 2.76 -15.03 34.29
C TYR A 67 3.20 -15.77 33.03
N GLN A 68 2.97 -17.09 32.96
CA GLN A 68 3.21 -17.88 31.75
C GLN A 68 2.33 -17.40 30.59
N ARG A 69 1.00 -17.32 30.79
CA ARG A 69 0.07 -16.82 29.77
C ARG A 69 0.40 -15.38 29.35
N LYS A 70 0.78 -14.54 30.31
CA LYS A 70 1.19 -13.17 30.02
C LYS A 70 2.45 -13.15 29.15
N ALA A 71 3.46 -13.96 29.50
CA ALA A 71 4.69 -14.05 28.71
C ALA A 71 4.46 -14.58 27.29
N GLU A 72 3.57 -15.56 27.11
CA GLU A 72 3.15 -16.05 25.80
C GLU A 72 2.50 -14.93 24.96
N VAL A 73 1.57 -14.17 25.55
CA VAL A 73 0.94 -13.03 24.86
C VAL A 73 1.95 -11.94 24.53
N ASP A 74 2.87 -11.63 25.46
CA ASP A 74 3.91 -10.62 25.26
C ASP A 74 4.88 -11.03 24.12
N ASP A 75 5.22 -12.32 23.99
CA ASP A 75 6.04 -12.85 22.89
C ASP A 75 5.30 -12.77 21.53
N GLU A 76 4.02 -13.15 21.50
CA GLU A 76 3.17 -13.02 20.31
C GLU A 76 3.07 -11.57 19.83
N VAL A 77 2.87 -10.63 20.77
CA VAL A 77 2.85 -9.19 20.49
C VAL A 77 4.22 -8.73 19.97
N ALA A 78 5.32 -9.17 20.57
CA ALA A 78 6.66 -8.81 20.11
C ALA A 78 6.94 -9.34 18.69
N ARG A 79 6.51 -10.56 18.37
CA ARG A 79 6.63 -11.14 17.02
C ARG A 79 5.81 -10.36 16.00
N ALA A 80 4.59 -9.98 16.36
CA ALA A 80 3.71 -9.17 15.53
C ALA A 80 4.33 -7.80 15.21
N HIS A 81 4.92 -7.12 16.20
CA HIS A 81 5.63 -5.86 15.98
C HIS A 81 6.86 -6.02 15.09
N ARG A 82 7.67 -7.06 15.29
CA ARG A 82 8.83 -7.33 14.41
C ARG A 82 8.41 -7.49 12.96
N ARG A 83 7.36 -8.27 12.71
CA ARG A 83 6.84 -8.50 11.35
C ARG A 83 6.41 -7.22 10.65
N VAL A 84 5.70 -6.33 11.36
CA VAL A 84 5.29 -5.03 10.81
C VAL A 84 6.50 -4.14 10.54
N SER A 85 7.51 -4.13 11.42
CA SER A 85 8.76 -3.40 11.22
C SER A 85 9.49 -3.88 9.97
N GLU A 86 9.70 -5.20 9.82
CA GLU A 86 10.39 -5.79 8.66
C GLU A 86 9.73 -5.39 7.33
N VAL A 87 8.40 -5.39 7.28
CA VAL A 87 7.65 -4.99 6.08
C VAL A 87 7.72 -3.49 5.85
N SER A 88 7.68 -2.69 6.91
CA SER A 88 7.89 -1.24 6.82
C SER A 88 9.27 -0.93 6.25
N ASP A 89 10.31 -1.60 6.74
CA ASP A 89 11.69 -1.39 6.33
C ASP A 89 11.92 -1.85 4.88
N ALA A 90 11.34 -2.99 4.48
CA ALA A 90 11.40 -3.47 3.11
C ALA A 90 10.74 -2.49 2.13
N VAL A 91 9.54 -1.99 2.46
CA VAL A 91 8.85 -0.98 1.63
C VAL A 91 9.65 0.30 1.55
N SER A 92 10.13 0.83 2.67
CA SER A 92 10.95 2.05 2.68
C SER A 92 12.22 1.88 1.84
N SER A 93 12.93 0.76 1.98
CA SER A 93 14.15 0.49 1.22
C SER A 93 13.89 0.38 -0.28
N SER A 94 12.81 -0.28 -0.71
CA SER A 94 12.46 -0.32 -2.15
C SER A 94 12.20 1.09 -2.68
N ILE A 95 11.46 1.92 -1.95
CA ILE A 95 11.17 3.31 -2.33
C ILE A 95 12.47 4.11 -2.45
N GLU A 96 13.37 4.02 -1.47
CA GLU A 96 14.65 4.74 -1.46
C GLU A 96 15.56 4.33 -2.62
N ASN A 97 15.50 3.07 -3.05
CA ASN A 97 16.27 2.55 -4.17
C ASN A 97 15.62 2.78 -5.55
N GLY A 98 14.43 3.39 -5.60
CA GLY A 98 13.66 3.55 -6.84
C GLY A 98 13.09 2.24 -7.39
N GLU A 99 13.00 1.21 -6.55
CA GLU A 99 12.42 -0.08 -6.89
C GLU A 99 10.91 -0.10 -6.59
N THR A 100 10.16 -0.92 -7.31
CA THR A 100 8.72 -1.08 -7.06
C THR A 100 8.50 -1.84 -5.74
N PRO A 101 7.82 -1.25 -4.74
CA PRO A 101 7.53 -1.93 -3.48
C PRO A 101 6.66 -3.17 -3.68
N ASP A 102 6.98 -4.26 -2.96
CA ASP A 102 6.21 -5.50 -3.04
C ASP A 102 4.95 -5.46 -2.16
N LEU A 103 3.80 -5.25 -2.82
CA LEU A 103 2.49 -5.24 -2.16
C LEU A 103 2.06 -6.62 -1.63
N GLU A 104 2.63 -7.71 -2.13
CA GLU A 104 2.32 -9.06 -1.65
C GLU A 104 2.92 -9.28 -0.27
N LEU A 105 4.12 -8.75 0.03
CA LEU A 105 4.69 -8.77 1.39
C LEU A 105 3.77 -8.07 2.39
N VAL A 106 3.22 -6.90 2.02
CA VAL A 106 2.28 -6.15 2.87
C VAL A 106 0.99 -6.92 3.09
N ARG A 107 0.47 -7.59 2.05
CA ARG A 107 -0.73 -8.42 2.13
C ARG A 107 -0.50 -9.64 3.03
N GLN A 108 0.64 -10.32 2.91
CA GLN A 108 1.00 -11.47 3.73
C GLN A 108 1.09 -11.10 5.21
N ALA A 109 1.76 -9.99 5.54
CA ALA A 109 1.83 -9.51 6.91
C ALA A 109 0.45 -9.20 7.49
N ARG A 110 -0.48 -8.66 6.70
CA ARG A 110 -1.87 -8.47 7.15
C ARG A 110 -2.52 -9.80 7.55
N VAL A 111 -2.41 -10.82 6.69
CA VAL A 111 -2.99 -12.15 6.94
C VAL A 111 -2.36 -12.80 8.17
N GLU A 112 -1.04 -12.72 8.32
CA GLU A 112 -0.32 -13.24 9.48
C GLU A 112 -0.81 -12.60 10.78
N ILE A 113 -0.87 -11.26 10.84
CA ILE A 113 -1.32 -10.52 12.03
C ILE A 113 -2.79 -10.80 12.38
N ASP A 114 -3.64 -10.95 11.37
CA ASP A 114 -5.05 -11.30 11.58
C ASP A 114 -5.21 -12.71 12.17
N GLY A 115 -4.29 -13.63 11.85
CA GLY A 115 -4.25 -14.99 12.39
C GLY A 115 -3.60 -15.15 13.77
N MET A 116 -2.90 -14.14 14.30
CA MET A 116 -2.21 -14.24 15.59
C MET A 116 -3.17 -14.05 16.79
N PRO A 117 -2.94 -14.77 17.92
CA PRO A 117 -3.71 -14.65 19.15
C PRO A 117 -3.35 -13.37 19.94
N LEU A 118 -3.63 -12.20 19.35
CA LEU A 118 -3.27 -10.89 19.90
C LEU A 118 -4.43 -10.23 20.67
N PRO A 119 -4.13 -9.37 21.65
CA PRO A 119 -5.12 -8.46 22.22
C PRO A 119 -5.72 -7.54 21.14
N GLU A 120 -7.03 -7.33 21.20
CA GLU A 120 -7.77 -6.59 20.16
C GLU A 120 -7.23 -5.18 19.89
N ARG A 121 -6.82 -4.47 20.94
CA ARG A 121 -6.22 -3.14 20.82
C ARG A 121 -4.91 -3.16 20.03
N THR A 122 -4.07 -4.16 20.29
CA THR A 122 -2.79 -4.33 19.60
C THR A 122 -3.03 -4.68 18.13
N ARG A 123 -3.92 -5.64 17.86
CA ARG A 123 -4.31 -6.02 16.49
C ARG A 123 -4.80 -4.80 15.71
N SER A 124 -5.76 -4.05 16.25
CA SER A 124 -6.31 -2.86 15.58
C SER A 124 -5.24 -1.81 15.28
N ARG A 125 -4.27 -1.61 16.18
CA ARG A 125 -3.15 -0.69 15.94
C ARG A 125 -2.24 -1.17 14.82
N LEU A 126 -1.81 -2.43 14.86
CA LEU A 126 -0.94 -3.03 13.83
C LEU A 126 -1.63 -3.04 12.46
N GLN A 127 -2.94 -3.32 12.41
CA GLN A 127 -3.71 -3.24 11.17
C GLN A 127 -3.71 -1.82 10.57
N LYS A 128 -3.79 -0.77 11.40
CA LYS A 128 -3.69 0.61 10.93
C LYS A 128 -2.29 0.93 10.41
N GLU A 129 -1.26 0.47 11.10
CA GLU A 129 0.15 0.62 10.67
C GLU A 129 0.36 -0.07 9.31
N ILE A 130 -0.05 -1.34 9.15
CA ILE A 130 0.00 -2.06 7.86
C ILE A 130 -0.80 -1.34 6.77
N SER A 131 -1.98 -0.81 7.10
CA SER A 131 -2.80 -0.09 6.12
C SER A 131 -2.12 1.21 5.67
N SER A 132 -1.38 1.88 6.56
CA SER A 132 -0.57 3.04 6.21
C SER A 132 0.62 2.64 5.33
N ILE A 133 1.32 1.55 5.65
CA ILE A 133 2.41 1.02 4.82
C ILE A 133 1.90 0.69 3.41
N ALA A 134 0.75 0.00 3.31
CA ALA A 134 0.12 -0.33 2.04
C ALA A 134 -0.23 0.93 1.22
N ARG A 135 -0.70 1.98 1.89
CA ARG A 135 -1.01 3.27 1.24
C ARG A 135 0.27 3.90 0.70
N THR A 136 1.32 4.01 1.50
CA THR A 136 2.62 4.57 1.08
C THR A 136 3.22 3.80 -0.10
N ALA A 137 3.19 2.46 -0.06
CA ALA A 137 3.65 1.63 -1.18
C ALA A 137 2.88 1.94 -2.47
N ARG A 138 1.54 1.99 -2.42
CA ARG A 138 0.71 2.30 -3.60
C ARG A 138 0.95 3.72 -4.13
N GLU A 139 1.08 4.70 -3.24
CA GLU A 139 1.38 6.08 -3.61
C GLU A 139 2.73 6.17 -4.35
N SER A 140 3.75 5.44 -3.88
CA SER A 140 5.05 5.36 -4.55
C SER A 140 4.97 4.68 -5.92
N ILE A 141 4.25 3.55 -6.04
CA ILE A 141 4.04 2.87 -7.33
C ILE A 141 3.36 3.79 -8.32
N ALA A 142 2.26 4.43 -7.91
CA ALA A 142 1.52 5.36 -8.76
C ALA A 142 2.38 6.56 -9.18
N SER A 143 3.20 7.11 -8.29
CA SER A 143 4.14 8.18 -8.63
C SER A 143 5.21 7.73 -9.62
N ALA A 144 5.79 6.53 -9.41
CA ALA A 144 6.81 5.98 -10.29
C ALA A 144 6.25 5.68 -11.69
N GLU A 145 5.04 5.11 -11.77
CA GLU A 145 4.31 4.98 -13.03
C GLU A 145 4.14 6.35 -13.69
N THR A 146 3.71 7.35 -12.91
CA THR A 146 3.51 8.73 -13.38
C THR A 146 4.74 9.33 -14.03
N GLU A 147 5.86 9.19 -13.36
CA GLU A 147 7.16 9.65 -13.83
C GLU A 147 7.62 8.89 -15.06
N ALA A 148 7.39 7.56 -15.12
CA ALA A 148 7.77 6.73 -16.25
C ALA A 148 7.06 7.15 -17.55
N TRP A 149 5.73 7.33 -17.54
CA TRP A 149 5.01 7.74 -18.75
C TRP A 149 5.27 9.20 -19.13
N THR A 150 5.44 10.09 -18.14
CA THR A 150 5.89 11.47 -18.37
C THR A 150 7.23 11.49 -19.09
N HIS A 151 8.23 10.76 -18.57
CA HIS A 151 9.54 10.64 -19.18
C HIS A 151 9.46 10.03 -20.59
N ARG A 152 8.68 8.95 -20.77
CA ARG A 152 8.46 8.31 -22.07
C ARG A 152 7.98 9.30 -23.12
N PHE A 153 6.92 10.06 -22.82
CA PHE A 153 6.34 10.98 -23.80
C PHE A 153 7.23 12.19 -24.06
N THR A 154 7.84 12.78 -23.03
CA THR A 154 8.81 13.87 -23.21
C THR A 154 9.96 13.41 -24.12
N ARG A 155 10.50 12.21 -23.88
CA ARG A 155 11.60 11.68 -24.69
C ARG A 155 11.18 11.46 -26.15
N ALA A 156 9.97 10.96 -26.40
CA ALA A 156 9.46 10.82 -27.76
C ALA A 156 9.35 12.17 -28.49
N LEU A 157 8.95 13.24 -27.81
CA LEU A 157 8.85 14.57 -28.40
C LEU A 157 10.22 15.22 -28.63
N GLU A 158 11.20 14.98 -27.76
CA GLU A 158 12.59 15.38 -28.00
C GLU A 158 13.15 14.70 -29.26
N ILE A 159 12.94 13.39 -29.39
CA ILE A 159 13.31 12.59 -30.55
C ILE A 159 12.64 13.15 -31.81
N GLU A 160 11.34 13.47 -31.76
CA GLU A 160 10.63 14.10 -32.89
C GLU A 160 11.24 15.45 -33.31
N GLY A 161 11.58 16.30 -32.34
CA GLY A 161 12.20 17.60 -32.61
C GLY A 161 13.59 17.45 -33.26
N GLN A 162 14.42 16.56 -32.72
CA GLN A 162 15.74 16.24 -33.30
C GLN A 162 15.61 15.71 -34.73
N LEU A 163 14.62 14.86 -34.97
CA LEU A 163 14.37 14.32 -36.30
C LEU A 163 13.95 15.42 -37.27
N ALA A 164 13.10 16.35 -36.84
CA ALA A 164 12.68 17.47 -37.68
C ALA A 164 13.85 18.36 -38.12
N ASP A 165 14.79 18.62 -37.22
CA ASP A 165 16.01 19.36 -37.55
C ASP A 165 16.86 18.60 -38.60
N LEU A 166 16.95 17.28 -38.50
CA LEU A 166 17.64 16.43 -39.50
C LEU A 166 16.90 16.40 -40.84
N GLU A 167 15.57 16.35 -40.82
CA GLU A 167 14.71 16.38 -42.01
C GLU A 167 14.87 17.69 -42.81
N GLU A 168 15.24 18.79 -42.15
CA GLU A 168 15.56 20.08 -42.77
C GLU A 168 17.03 20.26 -43.14
N SER A 169 17.92 19.43 -42.58
CA SER A 169 19.36 19.53 -42.81
C SER A 169 19.77 19.07 -44.21
N GLU A 170 20.88 19.59 -44.72
CA GLU A 170 21.45 19.15 -46.00
C GLU A 170 21.91 17.68 -45.98
N ASP A 171 22.32 17.20 -44.81
CA ASP A 171 22.78 15.83 -44.59
C ASP A 171 21.62 14.81 -44.55
N GLY A 172 20.40 15.28 -44.26
CA GLY A 172 19.20 14.48 -44.14
C GLY A 172 19.20 13.54 -42.93
N VAL A 173 18.27 12.58 -42.93
CA VAL A 173 18.12 11.61 -41.83
C VAL A 173 19.06 10.42 -42.05
N PRO A 174 19.95 10.07 -41.09
CA PRO A 174 20.79 8.88 -41.16
C PRO A 174 19.99 7.58 -41.28
N ALA A 175 20.56 6.56 -41.94
CA ALA A 175 19.87 5.28 -42.14
C ALA A 175 19.64 4.50 -40.83
N ASP A 176 20.50 4.69 -39.83
CA ASP A 176 20.51 4.04 -38.52
C ASP A 176 19.82 4.88 -37.43
N TRP A 177 19.22 6.02 -37.78
CA TRP A 177 18.62 6.95 -36.82
C TRP A 177 17.60 6.28 -35.88
N LEU A 178 16.82 5.32 -36.38
CA LEU A 178 15.80 4.60 -35.61
C LEU A 178 16.39 3.84 -34.41
N GLU A 179 17.67 3.42 -34.49
CA GLU A 179 18.35 2.77 -33.37
C GLU A 179 18.48 3.73 -32.16
N SER A 180 18.58 5.03 -32.42
CA SER A 180 18.63 6.07 -31.38
C SER A 180 17.27 6.34 -30.71
N ALA A 181 16.17 5.93 -31.33
CA ALA A 181 14.81 6.10 -30.78
C ALA A 181 14.47 5.06 -29.70
N GLY A 182 15.23 3.95 -29.63
CA GLY A 182 15.09 2.93 -28.59
C GLY A 182 13.66 2.37 -28.49
N SER A 183 13.09 2.39 -27.28
CA SER A 183 11.74 1.88 -27.00
C SER A 183 10.58 2.71 -27.59
N HIS A 184 10.89 3.74 -28.37
CA HIS A 184 9.92 4.56 -29.12
C HIS A 184 9.99 4.32 -30.62
N ALA A 185 10.93 3.49 -31.13
CA ALA A 185 11.13 3.29 -32.56
C ALA A 185 9.84 2.94 -33.32
N GLU A 186 9.00 2.10 -32.74
CA GLU A 186 7.68 1.70 -33.28
C GLU A 186 6.78 2.91 -33.62
N TRP A 187 6.91 4.03 -32.92
CA TRP A 187 6.11 5.25 -33.15
C TRP A 187 6.60 6.09 -34.33
N PHE A 188 7.77 5.77 -34.88
CA PHE A 188 8.40 6.46 -36.01
C PHE A 188 8.50 5.58 -37.26
N GLU A 189 8.24 4.27 -37.17
CA GLU A 189 8.39 3.32 -38.29
C GLU A 189 7.58 3.67 -39.54
N GLN A 190 6.39 4.25 -39.36
CA GLN A 190 5.48 4.63 -40.45
C GLN A 190 5.40 6.15 -40.62
N ARG A 191 6.42 6.88 -40.14
CA ARG A 191 6.42 8.34 -40.17
C ARG A 191 6.37 8.85 -41.61
N ALA A 192 5.38 9.69 -41.88
CA ALA A 192 5.20 10.36 -43.15
C ALA A 192 4.65 11.79 -42.90
N PRO A 193 4.95 12.77 -43.77
CA PRO A 193 4.43 14.11 -43.60
C PRO A 193 2.90 14.13 -43.58
N GLY A 194 2.32 14.45 -42.43
CA GLY A 194 0.90 14.71 -42.28
C GLY A 194 0.51 16.05 -42.91
N ASP A 195 -0.77 16.20 -43.25
CA ASP A 195 -1.27 17.51 -43.68
C ASP A 195 -1.41 18.48 -42.50
N ALA A 196 -1.53 19.77 -42.82
CA ALA A 196 -1.63 20.83 -41.83
C ALA A 196 -2.90 20.70 -40.95
N ASP A 197 -3.99 20.13 -41.47
CA ASP A 197 -5.24 19.97 -40.73
C ASP A 197 -5.13 18.84 -39.69
N ASN A 198 -4.41 17.77 -40.00
CA ASN A 198 -4.09 16.70 -39.07
C ASN A 198 -3.24 17.21 -37.90
N LEU A 199 -2.13 17.91 -38.18
CA LEU A 199 -1.26 18.46 -37.13
C LEU A 199 -2.02 19.44 -36.24
N ARG A 200 -2.81 20.34 -36.85
CA ARG A 200 -3.69 21.26 -36.13
C ARG A 200 -4.71 20.53 -35.26
N THR A 201 -5.33 19.46 -35.78
CA THR A 201 -6.26 18.61 -35.03
C THR A 201 -5.60 18.01 -33.80
N LEU A 202 -4.40 17.46 -33.94
CA LEU A 202 -3.62 16.87 -32.84
C LEU A 202 -3.27 17.93 -31.78
N THR A 203 -2.88 19.14 -32.18
CA THR A 203 -2.61 20.27 -31.28
C THR A 203 -3.84 20.67 -30.48
N VAL A 204 -5.00 20.84 -31.12
CA VAL A 204 -6.24 21.19 -30.41
C VAL A 204 -6.66 20.06 -29.45
N ARG A 205 -6.49 18.79 -29.84
CA ARG A 205 -6.72 17.65 -28.94
C ARG A 205 -5.79 17.69 -27.72
N ALA A 206 -4.51 17.98 -27.90
CA ALA A 206 -3.56 18.13 -26.80
C ALA A 206 -3.95 19.28 -25.85
N GLU A 207 -4.37 20.43 -26.37
CA GLU A 207 -4.84 21.58 -25.58
C GLU A 207 -6.10 21.25 -24.76
N MET A 208 -7.00 20.46 -25.35
CA MET A 208 -8.18 19.96 -24.65
C MET A 208 -7.82 19.02 -23.49
N LEU A 209 -6.81 18.16 -23.64
CA LEU A 209 -6.30 17.32 -22.55
C LEU A 209 -5.61 18.13 -21.45
N ALA A 210 -4.85 19.16 -21.84
CA ALA A 210 -4.24 20.09 -20.90
C ALA A 210 -5.26 20.95 -20.16
N GLY A 211 -6.47 21.11 -20.71
CA GLY A 211 -7.49 22.00 -20.18
C GLY A 211 -7.16 23.48 -20.39
N VAL A 212 -6.39 23.80 -21.43
CA VAL A 212 -6.05 25.18 -21.82
C VAL A 212 -6.92 25.63 -22.98
N ASP A 213 -7.11 26.93 -23.13
CA ASP A 213 -7.88 27.48 -24.25
C ASP A 213 -7.08 27.40 -25.56
N SER A 214 -7.79 27.06 -26.64
CA SER A 214 -7.24 27.12 -27.99
C SER A 214 -7.31 28.56 -28.52
N PRO A 215 -6.41 28.98 -29.42
CA PRO A 215 -6.49 30.27 -30.10
C PRO A 215 -7.85 30.48 -30.80
N ALA A 216 -8.20 31.74 -31.04
CA ALA A 216 -9.50 32.12 -31.60
C ALA A 216 -9.77 31.46 -32.97
N GLU A 217 -8.74 31.27 -33.79
CA GLU A 217 -8.81 30.58 -35.08
C GLU A 217 -9.20 29.09 -34.97
N ASP A 218 -8.92 28.46 -33.83
CA ASP A 218 -9.15 27.04 -33.56
C ASP A 218 -10.44 26.78 -32.76
N ALA A 219 -11.17 27.82 -32.39
CA ALA A 219 -12.37 27.72 -31.55
C ALA A 219 -13.45 26.80 -32.15
N GLN A 220 -13.70 26.89 -33.47
CA GLN A 220 -14.68 26.05 -34.14
C GLN A 220 -14.25 24.57 -34.18
N GLN A 221 -12.97 24.31 -34.43
CA GLN A 221 -12.42 22.95 -34.45
C GLN A 221 -12.48 22.30 -33.07
N ARG A 222 -12.16 23.08 -32.02
CA ARG A 222 -12.29 22.62 -30.63
C ARG A 222 -13.70 22.18 -30.30
N VAL A 223 -14.72 22.96 -30.70
CA VAL A 223 -16.13 22.58 -30.49
C VAL A 223 -16.49 21.30 -31.24
N ALA A 224 -16.03 21.14 -32.48
CA ALA A 224 -16.25 19.90 -33.25
C ALA A 224 -15.64 18.67 -32.55
N LEU A 225 -14.39 18.78 -32.08
CA LEU A 225 -13.70 17.72 -31.34
C LEU A 225 -14.36 17.40 -29.98
N GLN A 226 -14.99 18.38 -29.34
CA GLN A 226 -15.78 18.13 -28.12
C GLN A 226 -17.01 17.27 -28.41
N VAL A 227 -17.71 17.52 -29.52
CA VAL A 227 -18.85 16.70 -29.96
C VAL A 227 -18.37 15.29 -30.30
N GLU A 228 -17.26 15.15 -31.00
CA GLU A 228 -16.67 13.84 -31.32
C GLU A 228 -16.31 13.06 -30.04
N ASN A 229 -15.69 13.71 -29.05
CA ASN A 229 -15.37 13.11 -27.77
C ASN A 229 -16.61 12.65 -26.99
N LEU A 230 -17.73 13.37 -27.09
CA LEU A 230 -19.01 12.92 -26.54
C LEU A 230 -19.52 11.66 -27.24
N GLN A 231 -19.39 11.59 -28.57
CA GLN A 231 -19.77 10.40 -29.33
C GLN A 231 -18.87 9.20 -29.01
N ARG A 232 -17.54 9.37 -28.92
CA ARG A 232 -16.60 8.33 -28.48
C ARG A 232 -16.96 7.82 -27.08
N LYS A 233 -17.35 8.73 -26.17
CA LYS A 233 -17.81 8.36 -24.82
C LYS A 233 -19.06 7.49 -24.87
N ILE A 234 -20.05 7.83 -25.70
CA ILE A 234 -21.29 7.04 -25.87
C ILE A 234 -20.98 5.64 -26.42
N ARG A 235 -20.00 5.51 -27.32
CA ARG A 235 -19.56 4.22 -27.88
C ARG A 235 -18.65 3.41 -26.95
N GLY A 236 -18.25 3.97 -25.80
CA GLY A 236 -17.28 3.33 -24.89
C GLY A 236 -15.84 3.30 -25.41
N SER A 237 -15.50 4.10 -26.43
CA SER A 237 -14.18 4.10 -27.10
C SER A 237 -13.34 5.36 -26.80
N ARG A 238 -13.67 6.07 -25.72
CA ARG A 238 -12.97 7.30 -25.30
C ARG A 238 -11.82 6.93 -24.36
N LEU A 239 -10.60 7.25 -24.78
CA LEU A 239 -9.41 7.16 -23.94
C LEU A 239 -9.36 8.31 -22.92
N THR A 240 -8.68 8.08 -21.80
CA THR A 240 -8.48 9.05 -20.71
C THR A 240 -7.10 8.92 -20.11
N GLY A 241 -6.62 9.93 -19.37
CA GLY A 241 -5.33 9.85 -18.68
C GLY A 241 -4.17 9.69 -19.65
N SER A 242 -3.19 8.87 -19.27
CA SER A 242 -1.98 8.57 -20.05
C SER A 242 -2.32 7.96 -21.42
N ASP A 243 -3.32 7.08 -21.53
CA ASP A 243 -3.70 6.44 -22.80
C ASP A 243 -4.15 7.45 -23.86
N ALA A 244 -4.87 8.51 -23.45
CA ALA A 244 -5.30 9.57 -24.36
C ALA A 244 -4.12 10.42 -24.86
N VAL A 245 -3.11 10.61 -23.99
CA VAL A 245 -1.88 11.31 -24.37
C VAL A 245 -1.05 10.42 -25.29
N GLU A 246 -0.94 9.12 -25.01
CA GLU A 246 -0.22 8.16 -25.86
C GLU A 246 -0.77 8.13 -27.29
N GLU A 247 -2.09 8.07 -27.44
CA GLU A 247 -2.75 8.11 -28.76
C GLU A 247 -2.30 9.35 -29.55
N ILE A 248 -2.38 10.52 -28.93
CA ILE A 248 -2.06 11.79 -29.60
C ILE A 248 -0.56 11.94 -29.87
N VAL A 249 0.31 11.56 -28.92
CA VAL A 249 1.76 11.64 -29.09
C VAL A 249 2.22 10.69 -30.19
N ARG A 250 1.71 9.45 -30.21
CA ARG A 250 2.02 8.48 -31.27
C ARG A 250 1.56 8.97 -32.64
N ASP A 251 0.33 9.50 -32.73
CA ASP A 251 -0.19 10.05 -33.99
C ASP A 251 0.64 11.27 -34.44
N TRP A 252 1.12 12.10 -33.50
CA TRP A 252 2.02 13.21 -33.77
C TRP A 252 3.39 12.76 -34.25
N THR A 253 4.06 11.84 -33.55
CA THR A 253 5.41 11.38 -33.95
C THR A 253 5.42 10.69 -35.31
N GLY A 254 4.29 10.08 -35.71
CA GLY A 254 4.10 9.49 -37.03
C GLY A 254 3.73 10.48 -38.14
N SER A 255 3.34 11.72 -37.82
CA SER A 255 2.83 12.67 -38.83
C SER A 255 3.51 14.04 -38.85
N ALA A 256 4.11 14.47 -37.74
CA ALA A 256 4.92 15.69 -37.68
C ALA A 256 6.21 15.48 -38.46
N PHE A 257 6.56 16.44 -39.31
CA PHE A 257 7.73 16.36 -40.19
C PHE A 257 8.28 17.77 -40.42
N GLY A 258 9.62 17.91 -40.36
CA GLY A 258 10.33 19.17 -40.59
C GLY A 258 9.70 20.38 -39.89
N ALA A 259 9.79 21.55 -40.52
CA ALA A 259 9.27 22.79 -39.94
C ALA A 259 7.75 22.77 -40.00
N ASN A 260 7.10 22.83 -38.84
CA ASN A 260 5.66 23.05 -38.76
C ASN A 260 5.31 24.03 -37.64
N PRO A 261 4.29 24.90 -37.85
CA PRO A 261 3.95 25.98 -36.92
C PRO A 261 3.27 25.50 -35.64
N TYR A 262 2.92 24.21 -35.55
CA TYR A 262 2.12 23.65 -34.47
C TYR A 262 2.95 22.98 -33.38
N ARG A 263 4.24 22.68 -33.62
CA ARG A 263 5.12 21.93 -32.71
C ARG A 263 5.21 22.53 -31.31
N GLU A 264 5.53 23.81 -31.20
CA GLU A 264 5.71 24.46 -29.90
C GLU A 264 4.41 24.42 -29.07
N ARG A 265 3.28 24.72 -29.71
CA ARG A 265 1.95 24.63 -29.09
C ARG A 265 1.61 23.20 -28.66
N PHE A 266 1.86 22.23 -29.54
CA PHE A 266 1.60 20.82 -29.29
C PHE A 266 2.41 20.31 -28.09
N VAL A 267 3.73 20.48 -28.11
CA VAL A 267 4.63 20.03 -27.04
C VAL A 267 4.26 20.69 -25.71
N THR A 268 3.97 22.00 -25.73
CA THR A 268 3.53 22.73 -24.53
C THR A 268 2.22 22.18 -23.97
N ALA A 269 1.25 21.90 -24.84
CA ALA A 269 -0.01 21.31 -24.43
C ALA A 269 0.16 19.89 -23.88
N ILE A 270 1.00 19.05 -24.48
CA ILE A 270 1.28 17.71 -23.95
C ILE A 270 1.93 17.78 -22.57
N HIS A 271 2.94 18.63 -22.36
CA HIS A 271 3.51 18.84 -21.03
C HIS A 271 2.46 19.33 -20.01
N GLY A 272 1.56 20.21 -20.43
CA GLY A 272 0.43 20.66 -19.61
C GLY A 272 -0.54 19.52 -19.24
N ALA A 273 -0.83 18.63 -20.20
CA ALA A 273 -1.68 17.46 -19.99
C ALA A 273 -1.04 16.45 -19.02
N LEU A 274 0.24 16.13 -19.22
CA LEU A 274 1.04 15.29 -18.31
C LEU A 274 0.99 15.82 -16.87
N ALA A 275 1.28 17.12 -16.69
CA ALA A 275 1.25 17.76 -15.38
C ALA A 275 -0.14 17.77 -14.74
N ARG A 276 -1.20 17.88 -15.56
CA ARG A 276 -2.57 17.83 -15.08
C ARG A 276 -2.95 16.43 -14.59
N ILE A 277 -2.69 15.40 -15.39
CA ILE A 277 -3.00 14.01 -15.03
C ILE A 277 -2.23 13.60 -13.77
N SER A 278 -0.93 13.94 -13.68
CA SER A 278 -0.11 13.72 -12.48
C SER A 278 -0.70 14.36 -11.22
N ARG A 279 -1.39 15.51 -11.32
CA ARG A 279 -2.09 16.14 -10.19
C ARG A 279 -3.40 15.44 -9.86
N GLU A 280 -4.15 15.01 -10.87
CA GLU A 280 -5.41 14.29 -10.68
C GLU A 280 -5.18 12.92 -10.02
N GLU A 281 -4.06 12.25 -10.33
CA GLU A 281 -3.68 10.97 -9.73
C GLU A 281 -3.16 11.13 -8.30
N ARG A 282 -2.39 12.17 -7.99
CA ARG A 282 -1.97 12.49 -6.61
C ARG A 282 -3.10 12.92 -5.68
N GLY A 283 -4.24 13.35 -6.23
CA GLY A 283 -5.39 13.82 -5.47
C GLY A 283 -6.46 12.75 -5.17
N ARG A 284 -6.32 11.55 -5.72
CA ARG A 284 -7.23 10.40 -5.51
C ARG A 284 -6.73 9.47 -4.43
#